data_AF-A0A376VVS2-F1
#
_entry.id   AF-A0A376VVS2-F1
#
_cell.length_a   1.000
_cell.length_b   1.000
_cell.length_c   1.000
_cell.angle_alpha   90.00
_cell.angle_beta   90.00
_cell.angle_gamma   90.00
#
_symmetry.space_group_name_H-M   'P 1'
#
loop_
_entity.id
_entity.type
_entity.pdbx_description
1 polymer ?
#
loop_
_entity_poly.entity_id
_entity_poly.type
_entity_poly.pdbx_seq_one_letter_code
_entity_poly.pdbx_strand_id
1 'polypeptide(L)'
;MNKKFKMTAQKTLDVTQQLREKYKAITYNRSDCSYLSDEQFSEAPQVIDALKSVFPQSLDIDSARKSKAFNSAKVTAHTAIIPTASVPDVNALSTDERNVYLAIAQHYLVQFMPEKAYQEVSVAIQCGDESFYARARKTTDSGFEAFLGAETTDEGESEDNDDSAFELLCKIRTGETLTTKEVVVNEKKTTPPPLFTEASLLAAFVRVAGFCH
;
A
#
# COMPACT_ATOMS: atom_id res chain seq x y z
N MET A 1 -7.64 7.21 -4.61
CA MET A 1 -8.33 8.06 -5.61
C MET A 1 -8.06 9.55 -5.45
N ASN A 2 -8.33 10.18 -4.29
CA ASN A 2 -8.10 11.62 -4.10
C ASN A 2 -6.61 12.02 -4.23
N LYS A 3 -5.67 11.34 -3.54
CA LYS A 3 -4.23 11.65 -3.61
C LYS A 3 -3.70 11.66 -5.07
N LYS A 4 -3.99 10.58 -5.80
CA LYS A 4 -3.49 10.29 -7.16
C LYS A 4 -4.24 11.02 -8.30
N PHE A 5 -5.57 11.03 -8.26
CA PHE A 5 -6.41 11.50 -9.37
C PHE A 5 -7.23 12.75 -9.03
N LYS A 6 -7.05 13.32 -7.83
CA LYS A 6 -7.79 14.49 -7.32
C LYS A 6 -9.32 14.34 -7.39
N MET A 7 -9.81 13.09 -7.35
CA MET A 7 -11.24 12.78 -7.31
C MET A 7 -11.80 12.97 -5.90
N THR A 8 -12.94 13.65 -5.79
CA THR A 8 -13.69 13.75 -4.55
C THR A 8 -14.27 12.41 -4.12
N ALA A 9 -14.66 12.27 -2.86
CA ALA A 9 -15.32 11.06 -2.36
C ALA A 9 -16.63 10.79 -3.10
N GLN A 10 -17.46 11.82 -3.31
CA GLN A 10 -18.72 11.69 -4.02
C GLN A 10 -18.51 11.21 -5.46
N LYS A 11 -17.56 11.82 -6.19
CA LYS A 11 -17.24 11.40 -7.56
C LYS A 11 -16.77 9.95 -7.61
N THR A 12 -15.95 9.54 -6.64
CA THR A 12 -15.49 8.14 -6.54
C THR A 12 -16.66 7.18 -6.27
N LEU A 13 -17.58 7.54 -5.39
CA LEU A 13 -18.78 6.76 -5.10
C LEU A 13 -19.67 6.62 -6.35
N ASP A 14 -19.90 7.71 -7.08
CA ASP A 14 -20.73 7.71 -8.30
C ASP A 14 -20.12 6.80 -9.38
N VAL A 15 -18.81 6.88 -9.58
CA VAL A 15 -18.09 6.02 -10.54
C VAL A 15 -18.15 4.55 -10.15
N THR A 16 -17.92 4.22 -8.87
CA THR A 16 -18.05 2.82 -8.41
C THR A 16 -19.49 2.32 -8.55
N GLN A 17 -20.50 3.18 -8.40
CA GLN A 17 -21.90 2.80 -8.65
C GLN A 17 -22.11 2.41 -10.12
N GLN A 18 -21.55 3.19 -11.05
CA GLN A 18 -21.62 2.89 -12.49
C GLN A 18 -20.91 1.58 -12.82
N LEU A 19 -19.69 1.37 -12.32
CA LEU A 19 -18.93 0.13 -12.49
C LEU A 19 -19.71 -1.10 -11.98
N ARG A 20 -20.41 -0.97 -10.85
CA ARG A 20 -21.23 -2.04 -10.29
C ARG A 20 -22.53 -2.25 -11.08
N GLU A 21 -23.30 -1.21 -11.36
CA GLU A 21 -24.66 -1.37 -11.86
C GLU A 21 -24.71 -1.62 -13.36
N LYS A 22 -23.96 -0.82 -14.13
CA LYS A 22 -23.95 -0.87 -15.60
C LYS A 22 -23.06 -1.98 -16.12
N TYR A 23 -21.85 -2.12 -15.57
CA TYR A 23 -20.84 -3.04 -16.08
C TYR A 23 -20.75 -4.36 -15.30
N LYS A 24 -21.36 -4.44 -14.11
CA LYS A 24 -21.23 -5.58 -13.18
C LYS A 24 -19.76 -5.91 -12.86
N ALA A 25 -18.87 -4.93 -13.00
CA ALA A 25 -17.43 -5.12 -13.03
C ALA A 25 -16.79 -5.23 -11.64
N ILE A 26 -17.48 -4.77 -10.61
CA ILE A 26 -17.01 -4.79 -9.22
C ILE A 26 -18.12 -5.29 -8.28
N THR A 27 -17.73 -5.77 -7.10
CA THR A 27 -18.65 -6.16 -6.02
C THR A 27 -19.34 -4.95 -5.39
N TYR A 28 -20.13 -5.18 -4.33
CA TYR A 28 -20.88 -4.13 -3.64
C TYR A 28 -20.00 -2.95 -3.24
N ASN A 29 -20.30 -1.75 -3.75
CA ASN A 29 -19.42 -0.57 -3.70
C ASN A 29 -19.55 0.28 -2.42
N ARG A 30 -20.35 -0.17 -1.45
CA ARG A 30 -20.55 0.51 -0.16
C ARG A 30 -20.19 -0.42 0.99
N SER A 31 -18.93 -0.83 1.00
CA SER A 31 -18.38 -1.71 2.04
C SER A 31 -17.36 -0.96 2.88
N ASP A 32 -17.43 -1.16 4.19
CA ASP A 32 -16.41 -0.76 5.17
C ASP A 32 -15.40 -1.88 5.46
N CYS A 33 -15.62 -3.08 4.91
CA CYS A 33 -14.77 -4.23 5.10
C CYS A 33 -13.57 -4.21 4.14
N SER A 34 -12.39 -4.56 4.67
CA SER A 34 -11.15 -4.73 3.88
C SER A 34 -10.75 -6.20 3.71
N TYR A 35 -11.63 -7.15 4.08
CA TYR A 35 -11.37 -8.58 4.02
C TYR A 35 -12.28 -9.28 3.00
N LEU A 36 -11.80 -10.45 2.54
CA LEU A 36 -12.45 -11.35 1.60
C LEU A 36 -12.69 -12.70 2.27
N SER A 37 -13.70 -13.43 1.80
CA SER A 37 -14.01 -14.78 2.29
C SER A 37 -13.13 -15.86 1.63
N ASP A 38 -13.14 -17.05 2.22
CA ASP A 38 -12.47 -18.23 1.65
C ASP A 38 -13.12 -18.73 0.35
N GLU A 39 -14.43 -18.47 0.19
CA GLU A 39 -15.16 -18.73 -1.05
C GLU A 39 -14.63 -17.84 -2.18
N GLN A 40 -14.44 -16.54 -1.90
CA GLN A 40 -13.85 -15.60 -2.87
C GLN A 40 -12.40 -15.94 -3.22
N PHE A 41 -11.66 -16.56 -2.29
CA PHE A 41 -10.34 -17.11 -2.60
C PHE A 41 -10.43 -18.27 -3.60
N SER A 42 -11.43 -19.14 -3.43
CA SER A 42 -11.64 -20.28 -4.32
C SER A 42 -12.06 -19.86 -5.75
N GLU A 43 -12.73 -18.71 -5.87
CA GLU A 43 -13.11 -18.10 -7.16
C GLU A 43 -11.99 -17.27 -7.80
N ALA A 44 -10.90 -16.99 -7.06
CA ALA A 44 -9.83 -16.10 -7.51
C ALA A 44 -9.19 -16.49 -8.85
N PRO A 45 -8.92 -17.78 -9.16
CA PRO A 45 -8.36 -18.15 -10.45
C PRO A 45 -9.17 -17.65 -11.64
N GLN A 46 -10.51 -17.65 -11.54
CA GLN A 46 -11.40 -17.16 -12.60
C GLN A 46 -11.30 -15.65 -12.77
N VAL A 47 -11.28 -14.90 -11.67
CA VAL A 47 -11.18 -13.43 -11.71
C VAL A 47 -9.81 -13.00 -12.22
N ILE A 48 -8.74 -13.65 -11.78
CA ILE A 48 -7.37 -13.41 -12.24
C ILE A 48 -7.28 -13.64 -13.75
N ASP A 49 -7.84 -14.74 -14.25
CA ASP A 49 -7.80 -15.06 -15.68
C ASP A 49 -8.53 -14.01 -16.53
N ALA A 50 -9.71 -13.55 -16.08
CA ALA A 50 -10.45 -12.48 -16.75
C ALA A 50 -9.64 -11.17 -16.82
N LEU A 51 -8.88 -10.84 -15.76
CA LEU A 51 -8.07 -9.63 -15.68
C LEU A 51 -6.79 -9.65 -16.53
N LYS A 52 -6.34 -10.80 -17.05
CA LYS A 52 -5.18 -10.88 -17.96
C LYS A 52 -5.38 -10.03 -19.22
N SER A 53 -6.64 -9.89 -19.67
CA SER A 53 -6.98 -9.03 -20.81
C SER A 53 -6.75 -7.54 -20.55
N VAL A 54 -6.78 -7.13 -19.27
CA VAL A 54 -6.61 -5.73 -18.83
C VAL A 54 -5.15 -5.40 -18.56
N PHE A 55 -4.40 -6.37 -18.04
CA PHE A 55 -2.97 -6.24 -17.73
C PHE A 55 -2.16 -7.21 -18.58
N PRO A 56 -1.84 -6.87 -19.84
CA PRO A 56 -1.19 -7.79 -20.79
C PRO A 56 0.28 -8.06 -20.47
N GLN A 57 0.87 -7.37 -19.49
CA GLN A 57 2.24 -7.62 -19.06
C GLN A 57 2.30 -8.93 -18.27
N SER A 58 3.43 -9.65 -18.38
CA SER A 58 3.66 -10.83 -17.55
C SER A 58 3.75 -10.41 -16.09
N LEU A 59 2.72 -10.71 -15.31
CA LEU A 59 2.65 -10.44 -13.88
C LEU A 59 3.03 -11.70 -13.11
N ASP A 60 3.85 -11.56 -12.05
CA ASP A 60 4.19 -12.66 -11.14
C ASP A 60 3.04 -12.91 -10.15
N ILE A 61 1.98 -13.54 -10.67
CA ILE A 61 0.75 -13.85 -9.95
C ILE A 61 0.66 -15.36 -9.71
N ASP A 62 0.50 -15.74 -8.45
CA ASP A 62 0.18 -17.10 -8.04
C ASP A 62 -1.20 -17.15 -7.38
N SER A 63 -2.18 -17.75 -8.05
CA SER A 63 -3.54 -17.90 -7.51
C SER A 63 -3.62 -18.80 -6.27
N ALA A 64 -2.59 -19.61 -5.98
CA ALA A 64 -2.51 -20.38 -4.75
C ALA A 64 -2.00 -19.54 -3.57
N ARG A 65 -1.43 -18.36 -3.83
CA ARG A 65 -0.98 -17.45 -2.78
C ARG A 65 -2.17 -16.79 -2.11
N LYS A 66 -2.28 -17.01 -0.80
CA LYS A 66 -3.35 -16.43 0.03
C LYS A 66 -2.79 -15.36 0.96
N SER A 67 -3.04 -14.09 0.64
CA SER A 67 -2.67 -12.99 1.52
C SER A 67 -3.56 -12.92 2.77
N LYS A 68 -3.18 -12.05 3.71
CA LYS A 68 -3.97 -11.73 4.92
C LYS A 68 -5.35 -11.15 4.64
N ALA A 69 -5.61 -10.70 3.40
CA ALA A 69 -6.92 -10.15 3.01
C ALA A 69 -8.00 -11.23 2.98
N PHE A 70 -7.65 -12.49 2.70
CA PHE A 70 -8.59 -13.61 2.72
C PHE A 70 -8.74 -14.18 4.13
N ASN A 71 -9.69 -13.63 4.88
CA ASN A 71 -9.96 -14.02 6.26
C ASN A 71 -11.46 -13.90 6.56
N SER A 72 -12.19 -15.01 6.41
CA SER A 72 -13.64 -15.09 6.65
C SER A 72 -14.05 -14.63 8.06
N ALA A 73 -13.19 -14.81 9.07
CA ALA A 73 -13.50 -14.39 10.44
C ALA A 73 -13.50 -12.86 10.63
N LYS A 74 -12.97 -12.10 9.67
CA LYS A 74 -12.93 -10.64 9.68
C LYS A 74 -13.88 -9.99 8.67
N VAL A 75 -14.65 -10.81 7.94
CA VAL A 75 -15.71 -10.34 7.06
C VAL A 75 -16.89 -9.85 7.90
N THR A 76 -17.47 -8.69 7.55
CA THR A 76 -18.64 -8.12 8.21
C THR A 76 -19.91 -8.43 7.40
N ALA A 77 -20.88 -7.52 7.32
CA ALA A 77 -22.05 -7.68 6.46
C ALA A 77 -21.68 -7.73 4.96
N HIS A 78 -20.53 -7.15 4.59
CA HIS A 78 -20.01 -7.09 3.23
C HIS A 78 -18.52 -7.45 3.22
N THR A 79 -18.00 -7.80 2.03
CA THR A 79 -16.57 -8.04 1.78
C THR A 79 -15.93 -6.81 1.18
N ALA A 80 -14.61 -6.82 0.99
CA ALA A 80 -13.92 -5.78 0.23
C ALA A 80 -14.46 -5.60 -1.19
N ILE A 81 -14.29 -4.40 -1.74
CA ILE A 81 -14.63 -4.06 -3.12
C ILE A 81 -13.55 -4.65 -4.03
N ILE A 82 -13.93 -5.66 -4.83
CA ILE A 82 -13.02 -6.38 -5.75
C ILE A 82 -13.62 -6.42 -7.15
N PRO A 83 -12.80 -6.64 -8.19
CA PRO A 83 -13.33 -6.90 -9.53
C PRO A 83 -14.11 -8.22 -9.56
N THR A 84 -15.00 -8.36 -10.51
CA THR A 84 -15.69 -9.63 -10.83
C THR A 84 -15.10 -10.23 -12.10
N ALA A 85 -15.54 -11.43 -12.47
CA ALA A 85 -15.21 -12.03 -13.77
C ALA A 85 -15.83 -11.26 -14.97
N SER A 86 -16.76 -10.33 -14.74
CA SER A 86 -17.37 -9.48 -15.77
C SER A 86 -16.48 -8.25 -16.04
N VAL A 87 -15.42 -8.46 -16.83
CA VAL A 87 -14.47 -7.40 -17.16
C VAL A 87 -15.04 -6.47 -18.25
N PRO A 88 -15.16 -5.16 -18.00
CA PRO A 88 -15.62 -4.21 -19.00
C PRO A 88 -14.54 -3.95 -20.06
N ASP A 89 -14.94 -3.49 -21.25
CA ASP A 89 -13.98 -2.94 -22.22
C ASP A 89 -13.38 -1.64 -21.66
N VAL A 90 -12.15 -1.73 -21.17
CA VAL A 90 -11.42 -0.64 -20.52
C VAL A 90 -11.19 0.55 -21.47
N ASN A 91 -11.20 0.33 -22.78
CA ASN A 91 -11.08 1.40 -23.77
C ASN A 91 -12.38 2.18 -23.97
N ALA A 92 -13.52 1.58 -23.65
CA ALA A 92 -14.84 2.21 -23.73
C ALA A 92 -15.24 2.93 -22.42
N LEU A 93 -14.48 2.76 -21.35
CA LEU A 93 -14.68 3.47 -20.09
C LEU A 93 -14.22 4.93 -20.20
N SER A 94 -14.90 5.82 -19.49
CA SER A 94 -14.38 7.16 -19.24
C SER A 94 -13.08 7.10 -18.45
N THR A 95 -12.29 8.18 -18.50
CA THR A 95 -11.02 8.27 -17.77
C THR A 95 -11.18 7.98 -16.28
N ASP A 96 -12.24 8.50 -15.64
CA ASP A 96 -12.49 8.28 -14.22
C ASP A 96 -12.90 6.83 -13.92
N GLU A 97 -13.80 6.24 -14.72
CA GLU A 97 -14.20 4.82 -14.61
C GLU A 97 -13.01 3.90 -14.78
N ARG A 98 -12.18 4.16 -15.78
CA ARG A 98 -10.95 3.42 -16.03
C ARG A 98 -9.98 3.53 -14.84
N ASN A 99 -9.75 4.72 -14.33
CA ASN A 99 -8.83 4.94 -13.21
C ASN A 99 -9.31 4.22 -11.94
N VAL A 100 -10.61 4.29 -11.62
CA VAL A 100 -11.19 3.60 -10.47
C VAL A 100 -11.11 2.08 -10.64
N TYR A 101 -11.53 1.57 -11.81
CA TYR A 101 -11.54 0.13 -12.08
C TYR A 101 -10.13 -0.46 -12.04
N LEU A 102 -9.16 0.18 -12.70
CA LEU A 102 -7.77 -0.26 -12.68
C LEU A 102 -7.19 -0.24 -11.26
N ALA A 103 -7.49 0.78 -10.45
CA ALA A 103 -7.04 0.82 -9.06
C ALA A 103 -7.60 -0.37 -8.24
N ILE A 104 -8.89 -0.68 -8.39
CA ILE A 104 -9.54 -1.82 -7.72
C ILE A 104 -8.89 -3.14 -8.19
N ALA A 105 -8.73 -3.32 -9.51
CA ALA A 105 -8.14 -4.52 -10.06
C ALA A 105 -6.67 -4.69 -9.65
N GLN A 106 -5.88 -3.62 -9.64
CA GLN A 106 -4.50 -3.66 -9.18
C GLN A 106 -4.40 -4.10 -7.70
N HIS A 107 -5.22 -3.52 -6.81
CA HIS A 107 -5.23 -3.88 -5.40
C HIS A 107 -5.71 -5.31 -5.13
N TYR A 108 -6.52 -5.88 -6.03
CA TYR A 108 -6.88 -7.28 -5.97
C TYR A 108 -5.72 -8.19 -6.42
N LEU A 109 -5.07 -7.88 -7.54
CA LEU A 109 -3.98 -8.70 -8.09
C LEU A 109 -2.77 -8.78 -7.17
N VAL A 110 -2.43 -7.71 -6.44
CA VAL A 110 -1.31 -7.73 -5.47
C VAL A 110 -1.51 -8.72 -4.33
N GLN A 111 -2.74 -9.17 -4.05
CA GLN A 111 -2.99 -10.19 -3.03
C GLN A 111 -2.43 -11.57 -3.42
N PHE A 112 -2.04 -11.73 -4.68
CA PHE A 112 -1.50 -12.95 -5.27
C PHE A 112 -0.04 -12.81 -5.71
N MET A 113 0.61 -11.68 -5.40
CA MET A 113 2.00 -11.37 -5.75
C MET A 113 2.97 -11.57 -4.57
N PRO A 114 4.29 -11.71 -4.82
CA PRO A 114 5.34 -11.64 -3.80
C PRO A 114 5.22 -10.45 -2.85
N GLU A 115 5.48 -10.69 -1.56
CA GLU A 115 5.67 -9.61 -0.60
C GLU A 115 6.99 -8.88 -0.90
N LYS A 116 7.04 -7.57 -0.62
CA LYS A 116 8.30 -6.83 -0.62
C LYS A 116 9.20 -7.37 0.49
N ALA A 117 10.45 -7.65 0.15
CA ALA A 117 11.49 -8.05 1.09
C ALA A 117 12.60 -7.01 1.13
N TYR A 118 13.06 -6.71 2.35
CA TYR A 118 14.21 -5.84 2.60
C TYR A 118 15.07 -6.42 3.71
N GLN A 119 16.34 -6.05 3.69
CA GLN A 119 17.24 -6.22 4.81
C GLN A 119 17.33 -4.91 5.59
N GLU A 120 17.51 -5.03 6.90
CA GLU A 120 17.65 -3.89 7.78
C GLU A 120 18.85 -4.11 8.69
N VAL A 121 19.64 -3.05 8.86
CA VAL A 121 20.72 -2.98 9.83
C VAL A 121 20.44 -1.87 10.82
N SER A 122 20.56 -2.17 12.11
CA SER A 122 20.42 -1.22 13.20
C SER A 122 21.65 -1.29 14.09
N VAL A 123 22.27 -0.15 14.36
CA VAL A 123 23.47 -0.03 15.18
C VAL A 123 23.22 0.96 16.31
N ALA A 124 23.56 0.53 17.53
CA ALA A 124 23.62 1.40 18.70
C ALA A 124 25.09 1.74 19.00
N ILE A 125 25.40 3.03 19.10
CA ILE A 125 26.75 3.54 19.31
C ILE A 125 26.76 4.32 20.61
N GLN A 126 27.62 3.92 21.55
CA GLN A 126 27.85 4.66 22.79
C GLN A 126 28.96 5.69 22.55
N CYS A 127 28.70 6.96 22.87
CA CYS A 127 29.69 8.03 22.81
C CYS A 127 29.64 8.84 24.12
N GLY A 128 30.59 8.58 25.01
CA GLY A 128 30.54 9.09 26.39
C GLY A 128 29.33 8.50 27.12
N ASP A 129 28.51 9.34 27.72
CA ASP A 129 27.29 8.94 28.44
C ASP A 129 26.05 8.84 27.51
N GLU A 130 26.18 9.25 26.25
CA GLU A 130 25.07 9.30 25.29
C GLU A 130 25.03 8.08 24.36
N SER A 131 23.83 7.67 23.96
CA SER A 131 23.61 6.58 22.99
C SER A 131 23.02 7.12 21.69
N PHE A 132 23.65 6.77 20.57
CA PHE A 132 23.22 7.11 19.22
C PHE A 132 22.70 5.86 18.51
N TYR A 133 21.66 6.03 17.70
CA TYR A 133 21.05 4.95 16.94
C TYR A 133 21.07 5.29 15.45
N ALA A 134 21.57 4.35 14.65
CA ALA A 134 21.54 4.43 13.20
C ALA A 134 20.81 3.21 12.64
N ARG A 135 19.94 3.43 11.66
CA ARG A 135 19.18 2.39 10.97
C ARG A 135 19.30 2.64 9.47
N ALA A 136 19.50 1.57 8.71
CA ALA A 136 19.43 1.60 7.26
C ALA A 136 18.74 0.35 6.74
N ARG A 137 18.08 0.48 5.59
CA ARG A 137 17.34 -0.58 4.92
C ARG A 137 17.83 -0.70 3.48
N LYS A 138 17.81 -1.92 2.96
CA LYS A 138 18.17 -2.28 1.58
C LYS A 138 17.09 -3.19 1.02
N THR A 139 16.38 -2.72 -0.01
CA THR A 139 15.34 -3.54 -0.66
C THR A 139 15.98 -4.69 -1.41
N THR A 140 15.62 -5.94 -1.07
CA THR A 140 16.12 -7.15 -1.75
C THR A 140 15.16 -7.65 -2.81
N ASP A 141 13.85 -7.44 -2.60
CA ASP A 141 12.80 -7.76 -3.57
C ASP A 141 11.68 -6.73 -3.43
N SER A 142 11.31 -6.07 -4.52
CA SER A 142 10.23 -5.09 -4.53
C SER A 142 8.84 -5.73 -4.45
N GLY A 143 8.71 -7.01 -4.79
CA GLY A 143 7.45 -7.75 -4.79
C GLY A 143 6.30 -6.98 -5.46
N PHE A 144 5.14 -6.96 -4.79
CA PHE A 144 3.93 -6.29 -5.28
C PHE A 144 4.07 -4.76 -5.47
N GLU A 145 5.03 -4.09 -4.81
CA GLU A 145 5.21 -2.64 -4.97
C GLU A 145 5.67 -2.27 -6.38
N ALA A 146 6.42 -3.15 -7.05
CA ALA A 146 6.82 -2.94 -8.44
C ALA A 146 5.61 -2.78 -9.37
N PHE A 147 4.49 -3.42 -9.03
CA PHE A 147 3.26 -3.37 -9.81
C PHE A 147 2.36 -2.17 -9.47
N LEU A 148 2.31 -1.75 -8.19
CA LEU A 148 1.57 -0.55 -7.78
C LEU A 148 2.26 0.75 -8.22
N GLY A 149 3.57 0.68 -8.49
CA GLY A 149 4.43 1.84 -8.68
C GLY A 149 4.81 2.47 -7.33
N ALA A 150 5.78 3.38 -7.34
CA ALA A 150 6.38 4.03 -6.16
C ALA A 150 5.41 4.95 -5.36
N GLU A 151 4.10 4.74 -5.44
CA GLU A 151 3.07 5.63 -4.88
C GLU A 151 2.41 5.10 -3.60
N THR A 152 2.70 3.86 -3.19
CA THR A 152 2.35 3.36 -1.86
C THR A 152 3.33 3.79 -0.77
N THR A 153 4.47 4.36 -1.14
CA THR A 153 5.39 4.98 -0.20
C THR A 153 4.68 6.17 0.42
N ASP A 154 4.32 6.05 1.70
CA ASP A 154 3.94 7.20 2.51
C ASP A 154 5.05 8.25 2.36
N GLU A 155 4.73 9.55 2.39
CA GLU A 155 5.73 10.64 2.21
C GLU A 155 6.82 10.67 3.31
N GLY A 156 6.93 9.61 4.12
CA GLY A 156 8.00 9.36 5.10
C GLY A 156 8.81 8.07 4.87
N GLU A 157 8.53 7.25 3.86
CA GLU A 157 9.31 6.00 3.59
C GLU A 157 10.31 6.15 2.42
N SER A 158 10.35 7.29 1.74
CA SER A 158 11.34 7.55 0.66
C SER A 158 12.78 7.68 1.17
N GLU A 159 13.00 7.67 2.47
CA GLU A 159 14.34 7.66 3.10
C GLU A 159 14.88 6.23 3.37
N ASP A 160 14.09 5.18 3.13
CA ASP A 160 14.40 3.82 3.57
C ASP A 160 15.19 2.96 2.57
N ASN A 161 15.73 3.51 1.49
CA ASN A 161 16.57 2.74 0.57
C ASN A 161 17.90 3.46 0.32
N ASP A 162 18.67 3.62 1.40
CA ASP A 162 20.04 4.11 1.34
C ASP A 162 21.00 2.92 1.37
N ASP A 163 21.22 2.33 0.19
CA ASP A 163 22.18 1.25 -0.01
C ASP A 163 23.57 1.62 0.52
N SER A 164 23.96 2.89 0.41
CA SER A 164 25.28 3.33 0.85
C SER A 164 25.42 3.34 2.37
N ALA A 165 24.39 3.80 3.09
CA ALA A 165 24.33 3.71 4.54
C ALA A 165 24.19 2.26 5.02
N PHE A 166 23.42 1.43 4.33
CA PHE A 166 23.28 0.00 4.66
C PHE A 166 24.62 -0.73 4.60
N GLU A 167 25.36 -0.59 3.50
CA GLU A 167 26.69 -1.22 3.34
C GLU A 167 27.72 -0.69 4.35
N LEU A 168 27.58 0.57 4.80
CA LEU A 168 28.45 1.16 5.81
C LEU A 168 28.14 0.60 7.20
N LEU A 169 26.87 0.58 7.60
CA LEU A 169 26.45 0.10 8.91
C LEU A 169 26.68 -1.41 9.07
N CYS A 170 26.52 -2.21 8.01
CA CYS A 170 26.79 -3.64 8.01
C CYS A 170 28.27 -4.00 8.28
N LYS A 171 29.20 -3.06 8.12
CA LYS A 171 30.63 -3.29 8.40
C LYS A 171 30.98 -3.15 9.88
N ILE A 172 30.14 -2.49 10.67
CA ILE A 172 30.38 -2.22 12.09
C ILE A 172 30.15 -3.50 12.90
N ARG A 173 31.11 -3.86 13.76
CA ARG A 173 31.00 -5.02 14.65
C ARG A 173 30.76 -4.61 16.10
N THR A 174 30.09 -5.46 16.86
CA THR A 174 29.93 -5.28 18.30
C THR A 174 31.29 -5.22 18.99
N GLY A 175 31.51 -4.19 19.80
CA GLY A 175 32.78 -3.96 20.50
C GLY A 175 33.86 -3.25 19.67
N GLU A 176 33.55 -2.85 18.44
CA GLU A 176 34.44 -2.02 17.63
C GLU A 176 34.49 -0.58 18.15
N THR A 177 35.69 -0.03 18.25
CA THR A 177 35.89 1.38 18.63
C THR A 177 35.79 2.25 17.38
N LEU A 178 34.84 3.18 17.37
CA LEU A 178 34.66 4.16 16.30
C LEU A 178 35.29 5.50 16.69
N THR A 179 35.75 6.25 15.69
CA THR A 179 36.30 7.60 15.90
C THR A 179 35.26 8.65 15.53
N THR A 180 34.87 9.47 16.50
CA THR A 180 34.01 10.64 16.27
C THR A 180 34.78 11.70 15.49
N LYS A 181 34.35 12.00 14.26
CA LYS A 181 34.96 13.05 13.42
C LYS A 181 34.37 14.43 13.68
N GLU A 182 33.06 14.50 13.89
CA GLU A 182 32.31 15.73 14.04
C GLU A 182 31.12 15.49 14.97
N VAL A 183 30.74 16.52 15.74
CA VAL A 183 29.53 16.54 16.56
C VAL A 183 28.71 17.74 16.12
N VAL A 184 27.52 17.48 15.56
CA VAL A 184 26.61 18.51 15.07
C VAL A 184 25.38 18.56 15.97
N VAL A 185 25.07 19.76 16.49
CA VAL A 185 23.84 19.99 17.27
C VAL A 185 22.76 20.51 16.32
N ASN A 186 21.75 19.68 16.08
CA ASN A 186 20.62 20.05 15.21
C ASN A 186 19.47 20.62 16.04
N GLU A 187 19.31 21.94 16.01
CA GLU A 187 18.13 22.60 16.58
C GLU A 187 16.92 22.40 15.66
N LYS A 188 15.97 21.54 16.08
CA LYS A 188 14.70 21.33 15.36
C LYS A 188 13.59 22.12 16.04
N LYS A 189 12.74 22.77 15.24
CA LYS A 189 11.50 23.41 15.70
C LYS A 189 10.30 22.53 15.36
N THR A 190 9.35 22.45 16.28
CA THR A 190 8.06 21.80 16.00
C THR A 190 7.28 22.63 14.98
N THR A 191 6.73 21.97 13.97
CA THR A 191 5.77 22.58 13.06
C THR A 191 4.34 22.41 13.59
N PRO A 192 3.44 23.37 13.35
CA PRO A 192 2.03 23.18 13.66
C PRO A 192 1.46 22.02 12.83
N PRO A 193 0.43 21.31 13.33
CA PRO A 193 -0.20 20.22 12.58
C PRO A 193 -0.69 20.70 11.21
N PRO A 194 -0.53 19.88 10.15
CA PRO A 194 -0.99 20.25 8.82
C PRO A 194 -2.52 20.40 8.79
N LEU A 195 -3.00 21.30 7.94
CA LEU A 195 -4.43 21.46 7.70
C LEU A 195 -5.03 20.21 7.04
N PHE A 196 -6.31 19.96 7.30
CA PHE A 196 -7.02 18.86 6.67
C PHE A 196 -7.19 19.09 5.16
N THR A 197 -6.93 18.02 4.39
CA THR A 197 -7.38 17.86 3.01
C THR A 197 -8.62 16.96 3.01
N GLU A 198 -9.36 16.88 1.90
CA GLU A 198 -10.50 15.95 1.80
C GLU A 198 -10.08 14.50 2.13
N ALA A 199 -8.91 14.07 1.66
CA ALA A 199 -8.37 12.75 1.96
C ALA A 199 -8.06 12.56 3.45
N SER A 200 -7.34 13.50 4.08
CA SER A 200 -6.98 13.37 5.50
C SER A 200 -8.17 13.55 6.44
N LEU A 201 -9.19 14.33 6.03
CA LEU A 201 -10.45 14.48 6.75
C LEU A 201 -11.28 13.18 6.72
N LEU A 202 -11.43 12.57 5.55
CA LEU A 202 -12.13 11.27 5.43
C LEU A 202 -11.43 10.19 6.24
N ALA A 203 -10.09 10.14 6.19
CA ALA A 203 -9.32 9.21 7.00
C ALA A 203 -9.49 9.46 8.51
N ALA A 204 -9.65 10.72 8.94
CA ALA A 204 -9.94 11.07 10.33
C ALA A 204 -11.35 10.62 10.75
N PHE A 205 -12.37 10.76 9.90
CA PHE A 205 -13.72 10.27 10.20
C PHE A 205 -13.78 8.75 10.38
N VAL A 206 -13.05 7.99 9.56
CA VAL A 206 -12.95 6.53 9.72
C VAL A 206 -12.25 6.14 11.03
N ARG A 207 -11.34 7.00 11.53
CA ARG A 207 -10.56 6.77 12.76
C ARG A 207 -10.97 7.70 13.90
N VAL A 208 -12.27 8.04 14.01
CA VAL A 208 -12.78 8.99 15.02
C VAL A 208 -12.41 8.61 16.46
N ALA A 209 -12.28 7.32 16.76
CA ALA A 209 -11.83 6.83 18.07
C ALA A 209 -10.44 7.37 18.48
N GLY A 210 -9.57 7.70 17.52
CA GLY A 210 -8.26 8.32 17.78
C GLY A 210 -8.34 9.80 18.19
N PHE A 211 -9.53 10.42 18.15
CA PHE A 211 -9.77 11.82 18.49
C PHE A 211 -10.66 11.99 19.73
N CYS A 212 -11.13 10.90 20.33
CA CYS A 212 -11.85 10.93 21.60
C CYS A 212 -10.87 10.56 22.73
N HIS A 213 -10.56 11.53 23.59
CA HIS A 213 -9.82 11.32 24.83
C HIS A 213 -10.76 10.99 25.99
#